data_AF-A0A2E6H4J8-F1
#
_entry.id   AF-A0A2E6H4J8-F1
#
_cell.length_a   1.000
_cell.length_b   1.000
_cell.length_c   1.000
_cell.angle_alpha   90.00
_cell.angle_beta   90.00
_cell.angle_gamma   90.00
#
_symmetry.space_group_name_H-M   'P 1'
#
loop_
_entity.id
_entity.type
_entity.pdbx_description
1 polymer ?
#
loop_
_entity_poly.entity_id
_entity_poly.type
_entity_poly.pdbx_seq_one_letter_code
_entity_poly.pdbx_strand_id
1 'polypeptide(L)'
;MDELTYRKDGLDVKTSKFLRNRGSCCKTKCLHCPYGFTLEKEGLKIIPIDDSNFEEAKKLIPKNESSGSHVAASLLASAFGDVKPIESLTEANKMNYSLVTIKDETCALIKKNQMQAIEIFHADHFGDQGITLDIVNTYF
;
A
#
# COMPACT_ATOMS: atom_id res chain seq x y z
N MET A 1 -4.00 -11.31 14.36
CA MET A 1 -3.95 -10.17 15.30
C MET A 1 -3.03 -9.14 14.65
N ASP A 2 -3.51 -7.99 14.21
CA ASP A 2 -2.60 -6.96 13.67
C ASP A 2 -1.79 -6.37 14.81
N GLU A 3 -0.48 -6.31 14.61
CA GLU A 3 0.50 -5.86 15.61
C GLU A 3 0.38 -4.35 15.88
N LEU A 4 0.55 -3.98 17.16
CA LEU A 4 0.52 -2.57 17.59
C LEU A 4 1.85 -1.84 17.26
N THR A 5 2.91 -2.60 17.06
CA THR A 5 4.25 -2.09 16.76
C THR A 5 4.99 -3.07 15.87
N TYR A 6 5.89 -2.58 15.02
CA TYR A 6 6.85 -3.40 14.28
C TYR A 6 8.27 -2.88 14.49
N ARG A 7 9.28 -3.72 14.27
CA ARG A 7 10.69 -3.33 14.42
C ARG A 7 11.27 -2.91 13.08
N LYS A 8 11.87 -1.71 13.04
CA LYS A 8 12.60 -1.18 11.89
C LYS A 8 13.86 -0.45 12.39
N ASP A 9 15.01 -0.77 11.81
CA ASP A 9 16.31 -0.15 12.15
C ASP A 9 16.64 -0.18 13.66
N GLY A 10 16.26 -1.27 14.34
CA GLY A 10 16.44 -1.43 15.79
C GLY A 10 15.48 -0.61 16.67
N LEU A 11 14.53 0.10 16.07
CA LEU A 11 13.52 0.90 16.76
C LEU A 11 12.15 0.24 16.67
N ASP A 12 11.33 0.43 17.70
CA ASP A 12 9.94 0.00 17.71
C ASP A 12 9.05 1.10 17.13
N VAL A 13 8.48 0.85 15.95
CA VAL A 13 7.61 1.77 15.22
C VAL A 13 6.15 1.50 15.56
N LYS A 14 5.44 2.54 16.01
CA LYS A 14 4.02 2.47 16.39
C LYS A 14 3.13 2.48 15.15
N THR A 15 2.24 1.49 15.03
CA THR A 15 1.30 1.39 13.91
C THR A 15 0.14 2.36 14.06
N SER A 16 -0.65 2.51 12.99
CA SER A 16 -1.87 3.32 12.99
C SER A 16 -2.88 2.82 14.00
N LYS A 17 -2.95 1.50 14.21
CA LYS A 17 -3.78 0.83 15.22
C LYS A 17 -3.39 1.25 16.64
N PHE A 18 -2.10 1.24 16.97
CA PHE A 18 -1.63 1.75 18.27
C PHE A 18 -2.02 3.22 18.49
N LEU A 19 -1.83 4.04 17.46
CA LEU A 19 -2.13 5.48 17.53
C LEU A 19 -3.64 5.76 17.62
N ARG A 20 -4.47 4.91 17.02
CA ARG A 20 -5.93 4.96 17.14
C ARG A 20 -6.37 4.55 18.54
N ASN A 21 -5.78 3.50 19.11
CA ASN A 21 -6.04 3.06 20.49
C ASN A 21 -5.69 4.12 21.54
N ARG A 22 -4.70 4.99 21.25
CA ARG A 22 -4.39 6.16 22.11
C ARG A 22 -5.56 7.18 22.17
N GLY A 23 -6.46 7.18 21.19
CA GLY A 23 -7.69 7.98 21.21
C GLY A 23 -7.54 9.46 20.83
N SER A 24 -6.34 9.95 20.53
CA SER A 24 -6.12 11.34 20.09
C SER A 24 -4.94 11.51 19.14
N CYS A 25 -5.00 12.53 18.28
CA CYS A 25 -3.92 12.94 17.41
C CYS A 25 -2.84 13.71 18.19
N CYS A 26 -1.57 13.34 18.01
CA CYS A 26 -0.44 14.03 18.67
C CYS A 26 0.04 15.27 17.93
N LYS A 27 -0.42 15.52 16.70
CA LYS A 27 -0.04 16.65 15.85
C LYS A 27 1.47 16.77 15.57
N THR A 28 2.22 15.68 15.67
CA THR A 28 3.67 15.63 15.42
C THR A 28 4.04 15.08 14.04
N LYS A 29 3.08 14.98 13.11
CA LYS A 29 3.28 14.39 11.78
C LYS A 29 3.93 13.00 11.83
N CYS A 30 3.41 12.13 12.70
CA CYS A 30 3.90 10.75 12.83
C CYS A 30 3.64 9.94 11.55
N LEU A 31 4.53 9.02 11.21
CA LEU A 31 4.45 8.26 9.96
C LEU A 31 3.10 7.54 9.81
N HIS A 32 2.65 6.85 10.87
CA HIS A 32 1.44 6.05 10.85
C HIS A 32 0.16 6.78 11.28
N CYS A 33 0.00 8.07 10.96
CA CYS A 33 -1.10 8.88 11.51
C CYS A 33 -2.49 8.40 11.03
N PRO A 34 -3.37 7.89 11.92
CA PRO A 34 -4.70 7.40 11.52
C PRO A 34 -5.72 8.54 11.32
N TYR A 35 -5.36 9.78 11.63
CA TYR A 35 -6.26 10.94 11.59
C TYR A 35 -6.00 11.86 10.39
N GLY A 36 -5.18 11.43 9.42
CA GLY A 36 -4.88 12.21 8.21
C GLY A 36 -3.95 13.42 8.42
N PHE A 37 -3.58 13.79 9.65
CA PHE A 37 -2.77 14.98 9.92
C PHE A 37 -1.41 14.96 9.19
N THR A 38 -0.73 13.82 9.14
CA THR A 38 0.55 13.70 8.42
C THR A 38 0.35 13.82 6.92
N LEU A 39 -0.67 13.15 6.38
CA LEU A 39 -1.03 13.21 4.96
C LEU A 39 -1.34 14.66 4.54
N GLU A 40 -2.11 15.39 5.33
CA GLU A 40 -2.45 16.81 5.07
C GLU A 40 -1.21 17.72 5.07
N LYS A 41 -0.22 17.45 5.93
CA LYS A 41 0.93 18.33 6.12
C LYS A 41 2.15 17.99 5.26
N GLU A 42 2.35 16.73 4.91
CA GLU A 42 3.51 16.25 4.16
C GLU A 42 3.15 15.88 2.72
N GLY A 43 1.89 15.54 2.46
CA GLY A 43 1.43 15.06 1.17
C GLY A 43 1.97 13.68 0.81
N LEU A 44 1.57 13.21 -0.37
CA LEU A 44 2.13 12.01 -1.00
C LEU A 44 3.11 12.43 -2.10
N LYS A 45 4.16 11.65 -2.29
CA LYS A 45 5.03 11.74 -3.46
C LYS A 45 4.84 10.50 -4.31
N ILE A 46 4.72 10.71 -5.62
CA ILE A 46 4.58 9.63 -6.60
C ILE A 46 5.92 9.49 -7.32
N ILE A 47 6.56 8.33 -7.17
CA ILE A 47 7.89 8.06 -7.71
C ILE A 47 7.75 7.01 -8.82
N PRO A 48 8.16 7.30 -10.07
CA PRO A 48 8.15 6.31 -11.14
C PRO A 48 9.10 5.16 -10.83
N ILE A 49 8.78 3.97 -11.35
CA ILE A 49 9.62 2.80 -11.16
C ILE A 49 10.84 2.86 -12.09
N ASP A 50 12.02 2.66 -11.51
CA ASP A 50 13.29 2.53 -12.20
C ASP A 50 14.11 1.38 -11.61
N ASP A 51 15.31 1.17 -12.14
CA ASP A 51 16.16 0.05 -11.75
C ASP A 51 16.60 0.11 -10.27
N SER A 52 16.61 1.30 -9.66
CA SER A 52 17.01 1.49 -8.26
C SER A 52 15.94 1.07 -7.26
N ASN A 53 14.67 1.15 -7.64
CA ASN A 53 13.53 0.88 -6.75
C ASN A 53 12.66 -0.31 -7.20
N PHE A 54 13.02 -0.98 -8.30
CA PHE A 54 12.27 -2.10 -8.87
C PHE A 54 12.06 -3.27 -7.90
N GLU A 55 13.11 -3.66 -7.17
CA GLU A 55 13.04 -4.78 -6.22
C GLU A 55 12.19 -4.47 -4.98
N GLU A 56 12.11 -3.20 -4.60
CA GLU A 56 11.19 -2.75 -3.56
C GLU A 56 9.74 -2.84 -4.06
N ALA A 57 9.46 -2.33 -5.25
CA ALA A 57 8.14 -2.38 -5.87
C ALA A 57 7.63 -3.82 -6.03
N LYS A 58 8.49 -4.78 -6.42
CA LYS A 58 8.13 -6.19 -6.53
C LYS A 58 7.61 -6.80 -5.23
N LYS A 59 8.11 -6.36 -4.07
CA LYS A 59 7.68 -6.89 -2.77
C LYS A 59 6.25 -6.51 -2.42
N LEU A 60 5.75 -5.40 -2.99
CA LEU A 60 4.43 -4.87 -2.70
C LEU A 60 3.34 -5.50 -3.58
N ILE A 61 3.68 -6.14 -4.70
CA ILE A 61 2.68 -6.86 -5.48
C ILE A 61 2.31 -8.15 -4.77
N PRO A 62 1.01 -8.37 -4.46
CA PRO A 62 0.56 -9.63 -3.90
C PRO A 62 0.91 -10.77 -4.85
N LYS A 63 1.59 -11.78 -4.30
CA LYS A 63 1.84 -13.02 -5.05
C LYS A 63 0.49 -13.72 -5.22
N ASN A 64 0.17 -14.16 -6.44
CA ASN A 64 -0.90 -15.11 -6.67
C ASN A 64 -0.51 -16.43 -5.98
N GLU A 65 -0.78 -16.55 -4.68
CA GLU A 65 -0.66 -17.82 -3.99
C GLU A 65 -1.83 -18.71 -4.42
N SER A 66 -1.61 -19.48 -5.48
CA SER A 66 -2.45 -20.59 -5.90
C SER A 66 -2.31 -21.78 -4.93
N SER A 67 -2.51 -21.54 -3.64
CA SER A 67 -2.32 -22.52 -2.56
C SER A 67 -3.64 -23.15 -2.10
N GLY A 68 -4.76 -22.81 -2.73
CA GLY A 68 -6.09 -23.32 -2.40
C GLY A 68 -6.51 -24.50 -3.27
N SER A 69 -7.24 -25.47 -2.69
CA SER A 69 -7.92 -26.53 -3.44
C SER A 69 -8.77 -25.94 -4.57
N HIS A 70 -8.75 -26.57 -5.76
CA HIS A 70 -9.55 -26.16 -6.92
C HIS A 70 -11.05 -26.08 -6.61
N VAL A 71 -11.53 -26.89 -5.66
CA VAL A 71 -12.92 -26.87 -5.18
C VAL A 71 -13.20 -25.59 -4.39
N ALA A 72 -12.29 -25.17 -3.51
CA ALA A 72 -12.44 -23.94 -2.73
C ALA A 72 -12.42 -22.71 -3.64
N ALA A 73 -11.52 -22.67 -4.62
CA ALA A 73 -11.47 -21.59 -5.61
C ALA A 73 -12.78 -21.49 -6.42
N SER A 74 -13.34 -22.64 -6.84
CA SER A 74 -14.59 -22.67 -7.62
C SER A 74 -15.82 -22.25 -6.79
N LEU A 75 -15.87 -22.64 -5.51
CA LEU A 75 -16.93 -22.22 -4.57
C LEU A 75 -16.87 -20.71 -4.31
N LEU A 76 -15.67 -20.18 -4.09
CA LEU A 76 -15.46 -18.74 -3.88
C LEU A 76 -15.83 -17.94 -5.13
N ALA A 77 -15.41 -18.40 -6.32
CA ALA A 77 -15.76 -17.75 -7.58
C ALA A 77 -17.28 -17.77 -7.83
N SER A 78 -17.97 -18.85 -7.45
CA SER A 78 -19.43 -18.94 -7.58
C SER A 78 -20.16 -17.99 -6.62
N ALA A 79 -19.61 -17.72 -5.44
CA ALA A 79 -20.23 -16.86 -4.43
C ALA A 79 -19.90 -15.37 -4.61
N PHE A 80 -18.69 -15.04 -5.06
CA PHE A 80 -18.15 -13.68 -5.09
C PHE A 80 -17.70 -13.21 -6.48
N GLY A 81 -17.84 -14.05 -7.51
CA GLY A 81 -17.33 -13.79 -8.86
C GLY A 81 -15.86 -14.16 -9.03
N ASP A 82 -15.39 -14.17 -10.28
CA ASP A 82 -14.00 -14.49 -10.61
C ASP A 82 -13.05 -13.43 -10.05
N VAL A 83 -11.97 -13.89 -9.42
CA VAL A 83 -10.88 -13.02 -8.97
C VAL A 83 -10.09 -12.59 -10.20
N LYS A 84 -10.00 -11.27 -10.45
CA LYS A 84 -9.18 -10.73 -11.52
C LYS A 84 -7.71 -11.12 -11.29
N PRO A 85 -7.01 -11.71 -12.29
CA PRO A 85 -5.62 -12.10 -12.11
C PRO A 85 -4.76 -10.86 -11.84
N ILE A 86 -4.01 -10.91 -10.73
CA ILE A 86 -3.04 -9.88 -10.38
C ILE A 86 -1.86 -10.02 -11.37
N GLU A 87 -1.60 -8.95 -12.12
CA GLU A 87 -0.47 -8.90 -13.07
C GLU A 87 0.84 -8.70 -12.30
N SER A 88 1.86 -9.48 -12.64
CA SER A 88 3.19 -9.35 -12.04
C SER A 88 3.93 -8.12 -12.58
N LEU A 89 4.75 -7.50 -11.72
CA LEU A 89 5.64 -6.41 -12.12
C LEU A 89 6.84 -6.97 -12.90
N THR A 90 7.06 -6.45 -14.10
CA THR A 90 8.14 -6.82 -15.02
C THR A 90 8.79 -5.56 -15.60
N GLU A 91 9.99 -5.71 -16.20
CA GLU A 91 10.66 -4.61 -16.89
C GLU A 91 9.80 -3.98 -18.00
N ALA A 92 9.00 -4.80 -18.69
CA ALA A 92 8.16 -4.35 -19.79
C ALA A 92 6.96 -3.50 -19.34
N ASN A 93 6.45 -3.71 -18.12
CA ASN A 93 5.28 -3.01 -17.62
C ASN A 93 5.59 -2.01 -16.49
N LYS A 94 6.85 -1.88 -16.04
CA LYS A 94 7.23 -1.00 -14.90
C LYS A 94 6.80 0.45 -15.05
N MET A 95 6.70 0.96 -16.28
CA MET A 95 6.21 2.31 -16.58
C MET A 95 4.75 2.55 -16.18
N ASN A 96 3.95 1.49 -16.07
CA ASN A 96 2.55 1.53 -15.62
C ASN A 96 2.42 1.50 -14.10
N TYR A 97 3.53 1.56 -13.37
CA TYR A 97 3.56 1.52 -11.93
C TYR A 97 4.28 2.74 -11.36
N SER A 98 3.99 3.07 -10.10
CA SER A 98 4.72 4.09 -9.35
C SER A 98 4.67 3.75 -7.86
N LEU A 99 5.74 4.04 -7.12
CA LEU A 99 5.71 4.03 -5.67
C LEU A 99 5.00 5.28 -5.16
N VAL A 100 4.25 5.10 -4.08
CA VAL A 100 3.67 6.19 -3.30
C VAL A 100 4.43 6.26 -1.99
N THR A 101 5.01 7.42 -1.70
CA THR A 101 5.76 7.64 -0.46
C THR A 101 5.18 8.79 0.35
N ILE A 102 5.37 8.71 1.67
CA ILE A 102 5.06 9.76 2.63
C ILE A 102 6.23 9.89 3.59
N LYS A 103 6.76 11.10 3.77
CA LYS A 103 8.01 11.33 4.54
C LYS A 103 9.16 10.42 4.09
N ASP A 104 9.29 10.23 2.77
CA ASP A 104 10.31 9.40 2.13
C ASP A 104 10.24 7.90 2.48
N GLU A 105 9.12 7.46 3.04
CA GLU A 105 8.82 6.06 3.33
C GLU A 105 7.78 5.52 2.34
N THR A 106 8.06 4.37 1.76
CA THR A 106 7.14 3.71 0.83
C THR A 106 5.92 3.18 1.58
N CYS A 107 4.75 3.69 1.17
CA CYS A 107 3.47 3.32 1.77
C CYS A 107 2.61 2.44 0.87
N ALA A 108 2.76 2.57 -0.45
CA ALA A 108 2.05 1.76 -1.41
C ALA A 108 2.77 1.70 -2.76
N LEU A 109 2.42 0.69 -3.56
CA LEU A 109 2.63 0.64 -4.99
C LEU A 109 1.29 0.92 -5.67
N ILE A 110 1.29 1.70 -6.76
CA ILE A 110 0.11 1.89 -7.58
C ILE A 110 0.33 1.38 -9.00
N LYS A 111 -0.73 0.83 -9.59
CA LYS A 111 -0.87 0.66 -11.04
C LYS A 111 -1.63 1.86 -11.60
N LYS A 112 -1.16 2.41 -12.70
CA LYS A 112 -1.73 3.58 -13.35
C LYS A 112 -1.91 3.37 -14.85
N ASN A 113 -2.83 4.12 -15.42
CA ASN A 113 -2.89 4.36 -16.86
C ASN A 113 -2.30 5.75 -17.18
N GLN A 114 -2.59 6.29 -18.37
CA GLN A 114 -2.09 7.61 -18.77
C GLN A 114 -2.67 8.78 -17.95
N MET A 115 -3.78 8.57 -17.22
CA MET A 115 -4.53 9.64 -16.56
C MET A 115 -4.59 9.53 -15.04
N GLN A 116 -4.63 8.30 -14.49
CA GLN A 116 -4.89 8.10 -13.06
C GLN A 116 -4.37 6.75 -12.55
N ALA A 117 -4.24 6.64 -11.22
CA ALA A 117 -4.09 5.36 -10.53
C ALA A 117 -5.41 4.57 -10.62
N ILE A 118 -5.29 3.28 -10.94
CA ILE A 118 -6.41 2.34 -11.09
C ILE A 118 -6.38 1.21 -10.06
N GLU A 119 -5.23 0.98 -9.41
CA GLU A 119 -5.04 -0.07 -8.43
C GLU A 119 -3.97 0.34 -7.42
N ILE A 120 -4.12 -0.04 -6.15
CA ILE A 120 -3.21 0.28 -5.06
C ILE A 120 -2.89 -0.98 -4.25
N PHE A 121 -1.62 -1.15 -3.91
CA PHE A 121 -1.10 -2.23 -3.08
C PHE A 121 -0.33 -1.62 -1.91
N HIS A 122 -0.91 -1.69 -0.71
CA HIS A 122 -0.30 -1.12 0.50
C HIS A 122 0.86 -1.98 1.01
N ALA A 123 1.86 -1.32 1.58
CA ALA A 123 2.82 -1.98 2.44
C ALA A 123 2.13 -2.48 3.74
N ASP A 124 2.65 -3.54 4.36
CA ASP A 124 2.07 -4.27 5.50
C ASP A 124 1.62 -3.40 6.68
N HIS A 125 2.17 -2.20 6.84
CA HIS A 125 1.88 -1.28 7.96
C HIS A 125 1.17 0.02 7.53
N PHE A 126 0.72 0.10 6.29
CA PHE A 126 0.10 1.29 5.70
C PHE A 126 -1.38 1.15 5.31
N GLY A 127 -1.96 -0.05 5.41
CA GLY A 127 -3.37 -0.29 5.03
C GLY A 127 -4.41 0.57 5.79
N ASP A 128 -4.19 0.83 7.09
CA ASP A 128 -5.20 1.46 7.96
C ASP A 128 -4.99 2.96 8.22
N GLN A 129 -4.55 3.72 7.21
CA GLN A 129 -4.21 5.14 7.35
C GLN A 129 -5.01 6.07 6.44
N GLY A 130 -5.97 5.54 5.71
CA GLY A 130 -6.78 6.32 4.77
C GLY A 130 -6.02 6.71 3.51
N ILE A 131 -4.94 6.04 3.14
CA ILE A 131 -4.28 6.22 1.85
C ILE A 131 -5.08 5.42 0.81
N THR A 132 -6.06 6.05 0.18
CA THR A 132 -6.95 5.40 -0.80
C THR A 132 -6.57 5.76 -2.24
N LEU A 133 -7.12 5.06 -3.23
CA LEU A 133 -6.99 5.44 -4.64
C LEU A 133 -7.46 6.88 -4.90
N ASP A 134 -8.59 7.27 -4.31
CA ASP A 134 -9.14 8.63 -4.46
C ASP A 134 -8.16 9.68 -3.96
N ILE A 135 -7.55 9.44 -2.79
CA ILE A 135 -6.54 10.33 -2.22
C ILE A 135 -5.29 10.34 -3.09
N VAL A 136 -4.80 9.19 -3.56
CA VAL A 136 -3.62 9.15 -4.44
C VAL A 136 -3.88 9.93 -5.73
N ASN A 137 -5.09 9.83 -6.30
CA ASN A 137 -5.46 10.54 -7.52
C ASN A 137 -5.56 12.07 -7.35
N THR A 138 -5.61 12.61 -6.12
CA THR A 138 -5.48 14.06 -5.92
C THR A 138 -4.05 14.58 -6.07
N TYR A 139 -3.06 13.69 -6.17
CA TYR A 139 -1.64 14.02 -6.34
C TYR A 139 -1.12 13.74 -7.77
N PHE A 140 -2.00 13.33 -8.68
CA PHE A 140 -1.70 13.12 -10.11
C PHE A 140 -1.87 14.40 -10.93
#